data_AF-A0A189PGU1-F1
#
_entry.id   AF-A0A189PGU1-F1
#
_cell.length_a   1.000
_cell.length_b   1.000
_cell.length_c   1.000
_cell.angle_alpha   90.00
_cell.angle_beta   90.00
_cell.angle_gamma   90.00
#
_symmetry.space_group_name_H-M   'P 1'
#
loop_
_entity.id
_entity.type
_entity.pdbx_description
1 polymer ?
#
loop_
_entity_poly.entity_id
_entity_poly.type
_entity_poly.pdbx_seq_one_letter_code
_entity_poly.pdbx_strand_id
1 'polypeptide(L)'
;MVATRCDHHALLAAPVAAFFAQQRPLVNPMLSRRKPQELVVSESDITAALAHLKTQPYRTSLPKLWDRQRLLNRVREVVGPRPERDKCYQVGARLYAIIQPFAVDLISDGQYDDDGRLQVCLLIRPCGTDPTRVTIL
;
A
#
# COMPACT_ATOMS: atom_id res chain seq x y z
N MET A 1 -48.99 -81.70 9.35
CA MET A 1 -48.59 -81.60 10.77
C MET A 1 -47.19 -81.01 10.78
N VAL A 2 -47.02 -79.92 11.54
CA VAL A 2 -45.77 -79.27 11.95
C VAL A 2 -45.04 -78.40 10.90
N ALA A 3 -45.08 -77.10 11.22
CA ALA A 3 -44.34 -75.99 10.64
C ALA A 3 -42.95 -75.86 11.29
N THR A 4 -41.97 -75.37 10.53
CA THR A 4 -40.79 -74.64 11.04
C THR A 4 -40.22 -73.81 9.89
N ARG A 5 -40.60 -72.53 9.83
CA ARG A 5 -39.81 -71.32 10.15
C ARG A 5 -38.82 -70.91 9.04
N CYS A 6 -39.24 -69.91 8.27
CA CYS A 6 -38.41 -68.98 7.51
C CYS A 6 -38.43 -67.60 8.17
N ASP A 7 -37.43 -66.80 7.80
CA ASP A 7 -37.34 -65.33 7.84
C ASP A 7 -36.81 -64.69 9.14
N HIS A 8 -36.01 -63.61 9.11
CA HIS A 8 -35.04 -63.01 8.17
C HIS A 8 -34.53 -61.75 8.93
N HIS A 9 -33.28 -61.34 8.68
CA HIS A 9 -32.72 -59.98 8.92
C HIS A 9 -32.51 -59.44 10.36
N ALA A 10 -31.22 -59.28 10.71
CA ALA A 10 -30.65 -58.11 11.44
C ALA A 10 -29.11 -58.15 11.25
N LEU A 11 -28.49 -57.46 10.28
CA LEU A 11 -28.06 -56.05 10.28
C LEU A 11 -27.33 -55.61 11.57
N LEU A 12 -25.99 -55.61 11.57
CA LEU A 12 -25.18 -54.39 11.38
C LEU A 12 -23.68 -54.66 11.60
N ALA A 13 -22.89 -54.20 10.63
CA ALA A 13 -21.45 -54.29 10.57
C ALA A 13 -20.76 -53.19 11.40
N ALA A 14 -19.60 -53.50 11.97
CA ALA A 14 -18.66 -52.55 12.55
C ALA A 14 -18.07 -51.62 11.46
N PRO A 15 -17.41 -50.51 11.85
CA PRO A 15 -15.96 -50.58 11.75
C PRO A 15 -15.17 -49.90 12.89
N VAL A 16 -14.02 -50.51 13.11
CA VAL A 16 -12.81 -50.03 13.77
C VAL A 16 -12.12 -48.99 12.89
N ALA A 17 -11.69 -47.84 13.43
CA ALA A 17 -10.36 -47.24 13.18
C ALA A 17 -10.21 -45.80 13.74
N ALA A 18 -8.96 -45.51 14.11
CA ALA A 18 -8.32 -44.18 14.20
C ALA A 18 -8.43 -43.40 15.52
N PHE A 19 -7.72 -43.96 16.48
CA PHE A 19 -6.97 -43.31 17.55
C PHE A 19 -5.94 -42.29 16.98
N PHE A 20 -5.92 -41.08 17.57
CA PHE A 20 -4.83 -40.08 17.62
C PHE A 20 -4.50 -39.16 16.42
N ALA A 21 -4.27 -37.89 16.83
CA ALA A 21 -3.47 -36.83 16.21
C ALA A 21 -4.08 -36.06 15.03
N GLN A 22 -4.67 -34.90 15.33
CA GLN A 22 -4.17 -33.64 14.77
C GLN A 22 -4.77 -32.44 15.52
N GLN A 23 -3.91 -31.79 16.28
CA GLN A 23 -4.08 -30.42 16.75
C GLN A 23 -4.46 -29.56 15.55
N ARG A 24 -5.66 -28.97 15.55
CA ARG A 24 -5.99 -27.90 14.61
C ARG A 24 -5.19 -26.67 15.07
N PRO A 25 -4.27 -26.11 14.27
CA PRO A 25 -3.83 -24.77 14.56
C PRO A 25 -5.07 -23.89 14.37
N LEU A 26 -5.46 -23.17 15.43
CA LEU A 26 -6.33 -22.01 15.29
C LEU A 26 -5.54 -20.99 14.47
N VAL A 27 -5.57 -21.12 13.15
CA VAL A 27 -5.29 -20.01 12.25
C VAL A 27 -6.39 -19.00 12.56
N ASN A 28 -6.08 -18.06 13.43
CA ASN A 28 -6.74 -16.77 13.42
C ASN A 28 -6.25 -16.09 12.14
N PRO A 29 -7.06 -15.95 11.07
CA PRO A 29 -6.78 -14.92 10.12
C PRO A 29 -7.04 -13.60 10.85
N MET A 30 -6.02 -13.08 11.54
CA MET A 30 -5.89 -11.64 11.70
C MET A 30 -5.62 -11.06 10.31
N LEU A 31 -6.59 -11.21 9.39
CA LEU A 31 -6.85 -10.25 8.35
C LEU A 31 -7.39 -9.02 9.07
N SER A 32 -6.49 -8.34 9.78
CA SER A 32 -6.67 -6.94 10.08
C SER A 32 -6.90 -6.29 8.73
N ARG A 33 -8.17 -6.03 8.40
CA ARG A 33 -8.55 -5.08 7.36
C ARG A 33 -7.98 -3.76 7.83
N ARG A 34 -6.69 -3.54 7.56
CA ARG A 34 -6.04 -2.25 7.77
C ARG A 34 -6.90 -1.27 6.99
N LYS A 35 -7.51 -0.31 7.71
CA LYS A 35 -8.24 0.77 7.07
C LYS A 35 -7.32 1.38 6.02
N PRO A 36 -7.83 1.75 4.82
CA PRO A 36 -7.03 2.43 3.83
C PRO A 36 -6.38 3.65 4.49
N GLN A 37 -5.05 3.70 4.48
CA GLN A 37 -4.33 4.86 5.00
C GLN A 37 -4.60 6.04 4.07
N GLU A 38 -5.03 7.15 4.64
CA GLU A 38 -5.30 8.37 3.89
C GLU A 38 -3.98 9.05 3.52
N LEU A 39 -3.77 9.28 2.23
CA LEU A 39 -2.62 10.01 1.71
C LEU A 39 -2.99 11.47 1.51
N VAL A 40 -2.22 12.36 2.13
CA VAL A 40 -2.36 13.81 1.99
C VAL A 40 -1.10 14.39 1.33
N VAL A 41 -1.26 15.50 0.61
CA VAL A 41 -0.14 16.21 -0.02
C VAL A 41 -0.43 17.71 0.07
N SER A 42 0.59 18.51 0.36
CA SER A 42 0.42 19.96 0.44
C SER A 42 0.12 20.57 -0.94
N GLU A 43 -0.75 21.58 -0.99
CA GLU A 43 -1.00 22.33 -2.24
C GLU A 43 0.24 23.13 -2.69
N SER A 44 1.11 23.53 -1.75
CA SER A 44 2.40 24.16 -2.08
C SER A 44 3.30 23.20 -2.86
N ASP A 45 3.37 21.94 -2.41
CA ASP A 45 4.14 20.88 -3.04
C ASP A 45 3.62 20.55 -4.44
N ILE A 46 2.29 20.45 -4.58
CA ILE A 46 1.65 20.28 -5.89
C ILE A 46 2.03 21.43 -6.82
N THR A 47 1.93 22.67 -6.34
CA THR A 47 2.22 23.86 -7.15
C THR A 47 3.68 23.88 -7.61
N ALA A 48 4.61 23.61 -6.70
CA ALA A 48 6.04 23.53 -6.99
C ALA A 48 6.35 22.39 -7.98
N ALA A 49 5.80 21.20 -7.76
CA ALA A 49 5.97 20.04 -8.64
C ALA A 49 5.43 20.32 -10.05
N LEU A 50 4.23 20.91 -10.16
CA LEU A 50 3.65 21.27 -11.45
C LEU A 50 4.49 22.33 -12.17
N ALA A 51 4.99 23.34 -11.46
CA ALA A 51 5.89 24.34 -12.02
C ALA A 51 7.18 23.70 -12.54
N HIS A 52 7.81 22.82 -11.77
CA HIS A 52 9.01 22.08 -12.20
C HIS A 52 8.74 21.22 -13.44
N LEU A 53 7.65 20.46 -13.46
CA LEU A 53 7.32 19.65 -14.62
C LEU A 53 7.08 20.52 -15.86
N LYS A 54 6.68 21.79 -15.73
CA LYS A 54 6.42 22.68 -16.89
C LYS A 54 7.72 23.17 -17.53
N THR A 55 8.81 23.20 -16.78
CA THR A 55 10.12 23.58 -17.31
C THR A 55 10.83 22.43 -18.04
N GLN A 56 10.23 21.24 -18.10
CA GLN A 56 10.87 20.10 -18.74
C GLN A 56 10.76 20.16 -20.27
N PRO A 57 11.83 19.78 -20.99
CA PRO A 57 11.79 19.72 -22.44
C PRO A 57 10.77 18.69 -22.91
N TYR A 58 10.12 18.95 -24.06
CA TYR A 58 9.14 18.06 -24.72
C TYR A 58 7.80 17.85 -24.00
N ARG A 59 7.35 18.80 -23.15
CA ARG A 59 6.02 18.73 -22.54
C ARG A 59 4.93 19.30 -23.44
N THR A 60 3.86 18.52 -23.65
CA THR A 60 2.59 19.04 -24.20
C THR A 60 1.88 19.92 -23.18
N SER A 61 1.55 21.15 -23.56
CA SER A 61 0.75 22.05 -22.71
C SER A 61 -0.65 21.46 -22.53
N LEU A 62 -1.06 21.27 -21.27
CA LEU A 62 -2.40 20.84 -20.90
C LEU A 62 -3.06 21.93 -20.02
N PRO A 63 -4.41 22.01 -20.01
CA PRO A 63 -5.14 22.77 -18.99
C PRO A 63 -4.65 22.44 -17.58
N LYS A 64 -4.54 23.48 -16.73
CA LYS A 64 -3.99 23.38 -15.36
C LYS A 64 -4.67 22.29 -14.50
N LEU A 65 -5.99 22.11 -14.66
CA LEU A 65 -6.74 21.09 -13.92
C LEU A 65 -6.34 19.66 -14.31
N TRP A 66 -6.11 19.41 -15.60
CA TRP A 66 -5.65 18.10 -16.07
C TRP A 66 -4.22 17.81 -15.64
N ASP A 67 -3.37 18.82 -15.62
CA ASP A 67 -2.00 18.71 -15.10
C ASP A 67 -1.99 18.28 -13.63
N ARG A 68 -2.81 18.93 -12.79
CA ARG A 68 -2.95 18.57 -11.36
C ARG A 68 -3.46 17.15 -11.20
N GLN A 69 -4.55 16.79 -11.88
CA GLN A 69 -5.13 15.45 -11.76
C GLN A 69 -4.16 14.36 -12.23
N ARG A 70 -3.42 14.60 -13.32
CA ARG A 70 -2.41 13.68 -13.84
C ARG A 70 -1.28 13.46 -12.83
N LEU A 71 -0.78 14.52 -12.19
CA LEU A 71 0.22 14.41 -11.14
C LEU A 71 -0.28 13.54 -9.98
N LEU A 72 -1.49 13.82 -9.48
CA LEU A 72 -2.05 13.06 -8.35
C LEU A 72 -2.31 11.60 -8.68
N ASN A 73 -2.82 11.31 -9.89
CA ASN A 73 -2.97 9.94 -10.36
C ASN A 73 -1.63 9.23 -10.44
N ARG A 74 -0.59 9.92 -10.96
CA ARG A 74 0.75 9.34 -11.05
C ARG A 74 1.35 9.03 -9.68
N VAL A 75 1.18 9.92 -8.71
CA VAL A 75 1.61 9.68 -7.32
C VAL A 75 0.90 8.45 -6.75
N ARG A 76 -0.42 8.34 -6.92
CA ARG A 76 -1.20 7.17 -6.44
C ARG A 76 -0.75 5.87 -7.11
N GLU A 77 -0.48 5.89 -8.40
CA GLU A 77 0.02 4.73 -9.14
C GLU A 77 1.36 4.24 -8.61
N VAL A 78 2.33 5.14 -8.39
CA VAL A 78 3.68 4.75 -7.99
C VAL A 78 3.77 4.36 -6.52
N VAL A 79 2.99 5.00 -5.65
CA VAL A 79 2.94 4.67 -4.22
C VAL A 79 2.15 3.38 -3.99
N GLY A 80 1.08 3.19 -4.75
CA GLY A 80 0.22 2.01 -4.65
C GLY A 80 -0.68 2.00 -3.40
N PRO A 81 -1.38 0.88 -3.16
CA PRO A 81 -2.40 0.78 -2.10
C PRO A 81 -1.82 0.59 -0.69
N ARG A 82 -0.52 0.37 -0.56
CA ARG A 82 0.17 0.11 0.72
C ARG A 82 1.41 1.00 0.79
N PRO A 83 1.25 2.29 1.10
CA PRO A 83 2.38 3.20 1.24
C PRO A 83 3.33 2.72 2.35
N GLU A 84 4.62 2.67 2.04
CA GLU A 84 5.67 2.38 3.02
C GLU A 84 6.24 3.69 3.54
N ARG A 85 6.33 3.85 4.87
CA ARG A 85 6.96 5.03 5.51
C ARG A 85 8.44 5.13 5.11
N ASP A 86 8.92 6.35 4.94
CA ASP A 86 10.30 6.72 4.58
C ASP A 86 10.80 6.18 3.23
N LYS A 87 9.91 5.58 2.43
CA LYS A 87 10.24 5.12 1.09
C LYS A 87 10.15 6.24 0.09
N CYS A 88 11.15 6.31 -0.79
CA CYS A 88 11.22 7.25 -1.89
C CYS A 88 10.75 6.61 -3.20
N TYR A 89 9.79 7.24 -3.86
CA TYR A 89 9.19 6.79 -5.11
C TYR A 89 9.51 7.79 -6.22
N GLN A 90 9.90 7.28 -7.38
CA GLN A 90 10.10 8.13 -8.56
C GLN A 90 8.75 8.39 -9.24
N VAL A 91 8.28 9.63 -9.19
CA VAL A 91 6.98 10.05 -9.75
C VAL A 91 7.14 10.45 -11.22
N GLY A 92 8.24 11.13 -11.54
CA GLY A 92 8.54 11.62 -12.88
C GLY A 92 10.02 11.89 -13.09
N ALA A 93 10.36 12.55 -14.20
CA ALA A 93 11.72 13.00 -14.43
C ALA A 93 12.09 13.98 -13.33
N ARG A 94 13.08 13.62 -12.49
CA ARG A 94 13.63 14.48 -11.43
C ARG A 94 12.60 14.94 -10.38
N LEU A 95 11.46 14.27 -10.31
CA LEU A 95 10.42 14.47 -9.30
C LEU A 95 10.20 13.16 -8.55
N TYR A 96 10.30 13.23 -7.23
CA TYR A 96 10.19 12.10 -6.32
C TYR A 96 9.14 12.38 -5.24
N ALA A 97 8.63 11.33 -4.62
CA ALA A 97 7.72 11.38 -3.50
C ALA A 97 8.30 10.59 -2.32
N ILE A 98 8.34 11.17 -1.13
CA ILE A 98 8.64 10.45 0.12
C ILE A 98 7.39 10.43 0.98
N ILE A 99 7.11 9.28 1.59
CA ILE A 99 5.98 9.09 2.49
C ILE A 99 6.44 9.31 3.93
N GLN A 100 5.81 10.25 4.63
CA GLN A 100 6.10 10.59 6.01
C GLN A 100 4.80 10.60 6.83
N PRO A 101 4.87 10.53 8.17
CA PRO A 101 3.72 10.87 9.00
C PRO A 101 3.22 12.28 8.67
N PHE A 102 1.91 12.49 8.72
CA PHE A 102 1.36 13.83 8.58
C PHE A 102 1.90 14.76 9.68
N ALA A 103 2.10 16.04 9.33
CA ALA A 103 2.57 17.07 10.25
C ALA A 103 4.01 16.90 10.78
N VAL A 104 4.85 16.08 10.13
CA VAL A 104 6.26 15.92 10.52
C VAL A 104 7.06 17.23 10.48
N ASP A 105 6.64 18.16 9.63
CA ASP A 105 7.21 19.49 9.42
C ASP A 105 6.58 20.58 10.30
N LEU A 106 5.52 20.24 11.05
CA LEU A 106 4.93 21.14 12.03
C LEU A 106 5.70 21.00 13.35
N ILE A 107 6.48 22.03 13.68
CA ILE A 107 7.14 22.14 14.98
C ILE A 107 6.06 22.25 16.06
N SER A 108 5.78 21.15 16.74
CA SER A 108 5.05 21.14 17.99
C SER A 108 5.77 20.20 18.94
N ASP A 109 5.85 20.60 20.21
CA ASP A 109 6.57 19.94 21.31
C ASP A 109 6.06 18.52 21.64
N GLY A 110 6.19 17.59 20.70
CA GLY A 110 5.89 16.17 20.86
C GLY A 110 4.41 15.79 20.92
N GLN A 111 3.50 16.68 20.55
CA GLN A 111 2.05 16.53 20.80
C GLN A 111 1.18 16.47 19.53
N TYR A 112 1.71 15.88 18.45
CA TYR A 112 0.85 15.43 17.35
C TYR A 112 0.46 13.98 17.60
N ASP A 113 -0.80 13.77 17.94
CA ASP A 113 -1.42 12.45 17.82
C ASP A 113 -1.26 11.99 16.37
N ASP A 114 -0.72 10.78 16.18
CA ASP A 114 -0.70 10.11 14.87
C ASP A 114 -2.16 9.95 14.42
N ASP A 115 -2.65 10.91 13.65
CA ASP A 115 -4.01 10.93 13.11
C ASP A 115 -4.23 9.82 12.05
N GLY A 116 -3.20 8.99 11.83
CA GLY A 116 -3.20 7.85 10.93
C GLY A 116 -3.00 8.23 9.47
N ARG A 117 -2.89 9.52 9.15
CA ARG A 117 -2.66 10.01 7.79
C ARG A 117 -1.19 10.00 7.46
N LEU A 118 -0.90 9.80 6.18
CA LEU A 118 0.45 9.83 5.66
C LEU A 118 0.58 10.99 4.68
N GLN A 119 1.61 11.79 4.87
CA GLN A 119 1.95 12.90 4.01
C GLN A 119 2.89 12.45 2.90
N VAL A 120 2.55 12.83 1.68
CA VAL A 120 3.40 12.71 0.50
C VAL A 120 4.16 14.02 0.34
N CYS A 121 5.45 13.99 0.62
CA CYS A 121 6.35 15.12 0.39
C CYS A 121 6.94 15.02 -1.02
N LEU A 122 6.71 16.03 -1.85
CA LEU A 122 7.22 16.03 -3.23
C LEU A 122 8.60 16.69 -3.30
N LEU A 123 9.60 15.92 -3.75
CA LEU A 123 10.98 16.34 -3.85
C LEU A 123 11.38 16.57 -5.29
N ILE A 124 11.93 17.74 -5.58
CA ILE A 124 12.41 18.12 -6.89
C ILE A 124 13.93 18.11 -6.89
N ARG A 125 14.53 17.39 -7.84
CA ARG A 125 15.96 17.44 -8.07
C ARG A 125 16.27 18.61 -9.04
N PRO A 126 16.92 19.69 -8.59
CA PRO A 126 17.01 20.95 -9.34
C PRO A 126 18.07 20.95 -10.46
N CYS A 127 19.02 20.00 -10.44
CA CYS A 127 20.00 19.78 -11.50
C CYS A 127 20.10 18.30 -11.92
N GLY A 128 20.59 18.05 -13.13
CA GLY A 128 20.99 16.70 -13.56
C GLY A 128 22.32 16.28 -12.92
N THR A 129 22.71 15.01 -13.08
CA THR A 129 24.06 14.58 -12.70
C THR A 129 25.04 15.05 -13.77
N ASP A 130 26.08 15.78 -13.36
CA ASP A 130 27.25 16.01 -14.19
C ASP A 130 28.28 14.91 -13.89
N PRO A 131 28.54 13.98 -14.82
CA PRO A 131 29.45 12.86 -14.57
C PRO A 131 30.89 13.31 -14.31
N THR A 132 31.26 14.54 -14.69
CA THR A 132 32.60 15.10 -14.46
C THR A 132 32.76 15.77 -13.10
N ARG A 133 31.65 16.00 -12.38
CA ARG A 133 31.61 16.68 -11.08
C ARG A 133 30.94 15.80 -10.02
N VAL A 134 31.49 14.61 -9.81
CA VAL A 134 31.01 13.64 -8.82
C VAL A 134 32.00 13.47 -7.66
N THR A 135 31.50 13.23 -6.46
CA THR A 135 32.29 12.89 -5.26
C THR A 135 31.95 11.45 -4.85
N ILE A 136 32.97 10.63 -4.59
CA ILE A 136 32.83 9.26 -4.09
C ILE A 136 32.63 9.31 -2.57
N LEU A 137 31.63 8.60 -2.06
CA LEU A 137 31.31 8.48 -0.63
C LEU A 137 31.89 7.20 -0.05
#